data_AF-A0A2Z6RUZ5-F1
#
_entry.id   AF-A0A2Z6RUZ5-F1
#
_cell.length_a   1.000
_cell.length_b   1.000
_cell.length_c   1.000
_cell.angle_alpha   90.00
_cell.angle_beta   90.00
_cell.angle_gamma   90.00
#
_symmetry.space_group_name_H-M   'P 1'
#
loop_
_entity.id
_entity.type
_entity.pdbx_description
1 polymer ?
#
loop_
_entity_poly.entity_id
_entity_poly.type
_entity_poly.pdbx_seq_one_letter_code
_entity_poly.pdbx_strand_id
1 'polypeptide(L)'
;MDSIREDIVFAAYHRACALIDYNIQDTTDKQFDFLRRTVLADKSLTKDEKSYAIKILNKDFDYYKILKNEGTKRICEICHDECLATLYCEHCVRNYLKSNFSNWTSGNNDIDNLIQQCQMETFAPDRIVEWIPYNKLQNIKYLTKGGCSEIYGAYWIDGRYYEWDSKEKQLKRCGGHNVVLKKLENVESANRSWFDESKFHLSISNKHADIVKCYGLTKNPLDENYMLVLFKLRNNLREYLQQNHNKLTWEKRIQIINDIVFAVSKIHSENAIHRDLHSGNILLYKTSIRISDLGFCGPADKPLNSIYGNLPYIAPEVISGKRTSFASDIYSIGMLMWEISSGQPPFINFENDYELALRIINGMRPKIIPGTPLEYKKLMVQCWDADPTKRPDISTLIKNIIKINRLNYQNESNRHKRDKSIIKKLLGKIGLSKSGTNIISKTNEINIFETYSDSTSRLFTSKLYQFKNPPEPKNATEVEDFDNESNNNTSKSSDMLKDDSKILSKILENMQINSNNVSYKEETTIQQVKKHNIDDIDDDEMYDTSNFHSEEQDEFEIPNDGF
;
A
#
# COMPACT_ATOMS: atom_id res chain seq x y z
N MET A 1 -22.36 20.95 -20.00
CA MET A 1 -22.16 20.03 -18.88
C MET A 1 -20.99 20.55 -18.10
N ASP A 2 -21.21 20.97 -16.87
CA ASP A 2 -20.10 21.34 -15.99
C ASP A 2 -19.24 20.09 -15.75
N SER A 3 -17.92 20.28 -15.67
CA SER A 3 -17.00 19.19 -15.32
C SER A 3 -17.36 18.68 -13.92
N ILE A 4 -17.70 17.40 -13.80
CA ILE A 4 -18.01 16.76 -12.51
C ILE A 4 -16.80 16.91 -11.58
N ARG A 5 -17.00 17.50 -10.39
CA ARG A 5 -15.96 17.63 -9.36
C ARG A 5 -15.92 16.36 -8.53
N GLU A 6 -15.16 15.39 -8.99
CA GLU A 6 -15.11 14.06 -8.38
C GLU A 6 -14.66 14.09 -6.92
N ASP A 7 -13.73 14.98 -6.56
CA ASP A 7 -13.26 15.21 -5.20
C ASP A 7 -14.42 15.56 -4.24
N ILE A 8 -15.33 16.44 -4.67
CA ILE A 8 -16.50 16.83 -3.89
C ILE A 8 -17.51 15.68 -3.79
N VAL A 9 -17.70 14.93 -4.88
CA VAL A 9 -18.55 13.74 -4.90
C VAL A 9 -18.04 12.69 -3.91
N PHE A 10 -16.75 12.35 -3.95
CA PHE A 10 -16.15 11.39 -3.03
C PHE A 10 -16.17 11.91 -1.59
N ALA A 11 -15.94 13.20 -1.36
CA ALA A 11 -16.07 13.79 -0.03
C ALA A 11 -17.51 13.64 0.52
N ALA A 12 -18.53 13.89 -0.29
CA ALA A 12 -19.93 13.70 0.10
C ALA A 12 -20.25 12.22 0.39
N TYR A 13 -19.74 11.31 -0.44
CA TYR A 13 -19.85 9.87 -0.22
C TYR A 13 -19.19 9.43 1.11
N HIS A 14 -17.95 9.83 1.37
CA HIS A 14 -17.24 9.50 2.60
C HIS A 14 -17.94 10.07 3.85
N ARG A 15 -18.46 11.30 3.77
CA ARG A 15 -19.30 11.88 4.84
C ARG A 15 -20.54 11.02 5.08
N ALA A 16 -21.22 10.58 4.02
CA ALA A 16 -22.40 9.71 4.14
C ALA A 16 -22.03 8.37 4.82
N CYS A 17 -20.92 7.74 4.43
CA CYS A 17 -20.43 6.53 5.07
C CYS A 17 -20.13 6.72 6.56
N ALA A 18 -19.49 7.83 6.93
CA ALA A 18 -19.14 8.14 8.33
C ALA A 18 -20.38 8.33 9.24
N LEU A 19 -21.52 8.70 8.64
CA LEU A 19 -22.80 8.90 9.33
C LEU A 19 -23.63 7.63 9.47
N ILE A 20 -23.23 6.50 8.88
CA ILE A 20 -23.95 5.23 9.04
C ILE A 20 -23.92 4.82 10.51
N ASP A 21 -25.10 4.56 11.05
CA ASP A 21 -25.27 3.83 12.31
C ASP A 21 -25.55 2.37 11.98
N TYR A 22 -24.55 1.51 12.15
CA TYR A 22 -24.64 0.08 11.86
C TYR A 22 -25.59 -0.68 12.80
N ASN A 23 -26.00 -0.10 13.94
CA ASN A 23 -27.03 -0.70 14.79
C ASN A 23 -28.44 -0.49 14.23
N ILE A 24 -28.63 0.54 13.39
CA ILE A 24 -29.91 0.85 12.75
C ILE A 24 -29.93 0.31 11.32
N GLN A 25 -28.84 0.54 10.58
CA GLN A 25 -28.63 0.08 9.21
C GLN A 25 -27.84 -1.23 9.24
N ASP A 26 -28.48 -2.28 9.75
CA ASP A 26 -27.88 -3.59 10.00
C ASP A 26 -27.78 -4.48 8.74
N THR A 27 -28.54 -4.19 7.68
CA THR A 27 -28.47 -4.93 6.41
C THR A 27 -27.82 -4.13 5.29
N THR A 28 -27.26 -4.84 4.30
CA THR A 28 -26.63 -4.24 3.11
C THR A 28 -27.62 -3.34 2.33
N ASP A 29 -28.89 -3.75 2.18
CA ASP A 29 -29.94 -2.93 1.53
C ASP A 29 -30.24 -1.63 2.32
N LYS A 30 -30.37 -1.72 3.64
CA LYS A 30 -30.63 -0.56 4.52
C LYS A 30 -29.47 0.44 4.49
N GLN A 31 -28.23 -0.05 4.53
CA GLN A 31 -27.03 0.78 4.41
C GLN A 31 -27.00 1.52 3.07
N PHE A 32 -27.27 0.82 1.98
CA PHE A 32 -27.32 1.41 0.64
C PHE A 32 -28.41 2.47 0.51
N ASP A 33 -29.61 2.19 1.02
CA ASP A 33 -30.72 3.15 1.00
C ASP A 33 -30.40 4.41 1.81
N PHE A 34 -29.77 4.26 2.97
CA PHE A 34 -29.29 5.37 3.77
C PHE A 34 -28.26 6.21 3.00
N LEU A 35 -27.24 5.57 2.41
CA LEU A 35 -26.21 6.24 1.63
C LEU A 35 -26.81 7.02 0.46
N ARG A 36 -27.69 6.38 -0.32
CA ARG A 36 -28.39 6.97 -1.44
C ARG A 36 -29.17 8.22 -1.03
N ARG A 37 -29.98 8.14 0.03
CA ARG A 37 -30.76 9.29 0.54
C ARG A 37 -29.85 10.42 1.02
N THR A 38 -28.77 10.08 1.72
CA THR A 38 -27.83 11.05 2.29
C THR A 38 -27.09 11.82 1.20
N VAL A 39 -26.58 11.11 0.18
CA VAL A 39 -25.90 11.73 -0.97
C VAL A 39 -26.85 12.61 -1.78
N LEU A 40 -28.10 12.17 -2.00
CA LEU A 40 -29.11 12.98 -2.70
C LEU A 40 -29.52 14.23 -1.92
N ALA A 41 -29.47 14.18 -0.59
CA ALA A 41 -29.76 15.32 0.27
C ALA A 41 -28.58 16.30 0.42
N ASP A 42 -27.36 15.92 0.02
CA ASP A 42 -26.18 16.78 0.14
C ASP A 42 -26.34 18.03 -0.75
N LYS A 43 -26.23 19.21 -0.12
CA LYS A 43 -26.43 20.51 -0.77
C LYS A 43 -25.18 21.00 -1.50
N SER A 44 -24.01 20.37 -1.28
CA SER A 44 -22.76 20.71 -1.95
C SER A 44 -22.68 20.15 -3.37
N LEU A 45 -23.51 19.16 -3.70
CA LEU A 45 -23.54 18.49 -5.00
C LEU A 45 -24.59 19.11 -5.94
N THR A 46 -24.18 19.32 -7.19
CA THR A 46 -25.07 19.62 -8.31
C THR A 46 -25.93 18.40 -8.70
N LYS A 47 -26.91 18.60 -9.58
CA LYS A 47 -27.76 17.50 -10.07
C LYS A 47 -26.95 16.43 -10.83
N ASP A 48 -25.98 16.87 -11.64
CA ASP A 48 -25.14 15.96 -12.43
C ASP A 48 -24.17 15.20 -11.53
N GLU A 49 -23.57 15.87 -10.53
CA GLU A 49 -22.73 15.23 -9.52
C GLU A 49 -23.50 14.21 -8.68
N LYS A 50 -24.75 14.50 -8.29
CA LYS A 50 -25.62 13.52 -7.62
C LYS A 50 -25.87 12.30 -8.49
N SER A 51 -26.18 12.51 -9.77
CA SER A 51 -26.42 11.42 -10.72
C SER A 51 -25.17 10.55 -10.89
N TYR A 52 -23.99 11.17 -10.97
CA TYR A 52 -22.71 10.46 -10.99
C TYR A 52 -22.46 9.66 -9.71
N ALA A 53 -22.71 10.27 -8.54
CA ALA A 53 -22.57 9.61 -7.25
C ALA A 53 -23.48 8.38 -7.11
N ILE A 54 -24.74 8.48 -7.56
CA ILE A 54 -25.68 7.35 -7.57
C ILE A 54 -25.20 6.23 -8.51
N LYS A 55 -24.63 6.57 -9.66
CA LYS A 55 -24.06 5.57 -10.57
C LYS A 55 -22.92 4.78 -9.91
N ILE A 56 -22.04 5.45 -9.17
CA ILE A 56 -20.96 4.80 -8.41
C ILE A 56 -21.55 3.92 -7.30
N LEU A 57 -22.47 4.47 -6.52
CA LEU A 57 -23.15 3.75 -5.43
C LEU A 57 -23.82 2.45 -5.91
N ASN A 58 -24.52 2.48 -7.04
CA ASN A 58 -25.17 1.28 -7.59
C ASN A 58 -24.16 0.20 -7.97
N LYS A 59 -23.01 0.59 -8.53
CA LYS A 59 -21.94 -0.35 -8.87
C LYS A 59 -21.33 -0.99 -7.63
N ASP A 60 -21.03 -0.17 -6.62
CA ASP A 60 -20.51 -0.66 -5.34
C ASP A 60 -21.52 -1.58 -4.66
N PHE A 61 -22.81 -1.26 -4.73
CA PHE A 61 -23.87 -2.06 -4.13
C PHE A 61 -23.98 -3.44 -4.75
N ASP A 62 -24.07 -3.54 -6.09
CA ASP A 62 -24.07 -4.84 -6.78
C ASP A 62 -22.85 -5.68 -6.43
N TYR A 63 -21.68 -5.04 -6.39
CA TYR A 63 -20.44 -5.66 -5.97
C TYR A 63 -20.54 -6.23 -4.54
N TYR A 64 -21.02 -5.44 -3.57
CA TYR A 64 -21.13 -5.89 -2.18
C TYR A 64 -22.18 -6.97 -1.99
N LYS A 65 -23.27 -6.96 -2.76
CA LYS A 65 -24.27 -8.04 -2.74
C LYS A 65 -23.64 -9.37 -3.10
N ILE A 66 -22.86 -9.42 -4.19
CA ILE A 66 -22.18 -10.65 -4.63
C ILE A 66 -21.09 -11.03 -3.61
N LEU A 67 -20.27 -10.07 -3.16
CA LEU A 67 -19.18 -10.33 -2.21
C LEU A 67 -19.67 -10.94 -0.90
N LYS A 68 -20.78 -10.43 -0.36
CA LYS A 68 -21.39 -10.93 0.89
C LYS A 68 -22.38 -12.07 0.67
N ASN A 69 -22.75 -12.35 -0.58
CA ASN A 69 -23.86 -13.22 -0.94
C ASN A 69 -25.18 -12.82 -0.22
N GLU A 70 -25.47 -11.51 -0.20
CA GLU A 70 -26.60 -10.91 0.51
C GLU A 70 -27.44 -10.00 -0.40
N GLY A 71 -28.72 -9.85 -0.05
CA GLY A 71 -29.65 -8.92 -0.70
C GLY A 71 -30.62 -9.61 -1.66
N THR A 72 -31.50 -8.81 -2.27
CA THR A 72 -32.57 -9.33 -3.14
C THR A 72 -32.01 -9.92 -4.44
N LYS A 73 -32.32 -11.17 -4.72
CA LYS A 73 -31.96 -11.81 -5.99
C LYS A 73 -33.00 -11.54 -7.08
N ARG A 74 -32.60 -11.68 -8.33
CA ARG A 74 -33.47 -11.59 -9.52
C ARG A 74 -33.17 -12.73 -10.48
N ILE A 75 -34.10 -13.05 -11.36
CA ILE A 75 -33.84 -13.98 -12.46
C ILE A 75 -33.18 -13.22 -13.61
N CYS A 76 -32.04 -13.69 -14.08
CA CYS A 76 -31.38 -13.12 -15.25
C CYS A 76 -32.19 -13.39 -16.52
N GLU A 77 -32.37 -12.37 -17.34
CA GLU A 77 -33.13 -12.44 -18.58
C GLU A 77 -32.39 -13.21 -19.69
N ILE A 78 -31.07 -13.42 -19.54
CA ILE A 78 -30.20 -14.03 -20.55
C ILE A 78 -29.93 -15.51 -20.23
N CYS A 79 -29.46 -15.81 -19.03
CA CYS A 79 -29.12 -17.18 -18.64
C CYS A 79 -30.20 -17.87 -17.81
N HIS A 80 -31.25 -17.15 -17.40
CA HIS A 80 -32.35 -17.66 -16.57
C HIS A 80 -31.94 -18.15 -15.16
N ASP A 81 -30.69 -17.94 -14.76
CA ASP A 81 -30.23 -18.20 -13.40
C ASP A 81 -30.60 -17.06 -12.46
N GLU A 82 -30.73 -17.41 -11.17
CA GLU A 82 -30.92 -16.45 -10.10
C GLU A 82 -29.59 -15.72 -9.80
N CYS A 83 -29.55 -14.39 -9.95
CA CYS A 83 -28.37 -13.56 -9.75
C CYS A 83 -28.61 -12.39 -8.77
N LEU A 84 -27.52 -11.89 -8.17
CA LEU A 84 -27.53 -10.81 -7.18
C LEU A 84 -27.34 -9.43 -7.79
N ALA A 85 -26.49 -9.28 -8.81
CA ALA A 85 -26.25 -7.97 -9.40
C ALA A 85 -27.46 -7.47 -10.19
N THR A 86 -27.70 -6.16 -10.13
CA THR A 86 -28.78 -5.46 -10.81
C THR A 86 -28.35 -4.95 -12.18
N LEU A 87 -27.12 -4.43 -12.29
CA LEU A 87 -26.56 -3.80 -13.48
C LEU A 87 -25.99 -4.81 -14.49
N TYR A 88 -25.67 -6.02 -14.05
CA TYR A 88 -25.17 -7.13 -14.87
C TYR A 88 -25.61 -8.46 -14.24
N CYS A 89 -25.22 -9.58 -14.85
CA CYS A 89 -25.38 -10.90 -14.27
C CYS A 89 -23.99 -11.53 -14.07
N GLU A 90 -23.63 -11.83 -12.83
CA GLU A 90 -22.36 -12.44 -12.48
C GLU A 90 -22.16 -13.82 -13.14
N HIS A 91 -23.25 -14.58 -13.34
CA HIS A 91 -23.20 -15.86 -14.06
C HIS A 91 -22.91 -15.68 -15.55
N CYS A 92 -23.57 -14.73 -16.22
CA CYS A 92 -23.30 -14.43 -17.63
C CYS A 92 -21.84 -13.99 -17.85
N VAL A 93 -21.31 -13.14 -16.97
CA VAL A 93 -19.91 -12.70 -17.00
C VAL A 93 -18.96 -13.90 -16.85
N ARG A 94 -19.18 -14.76 -15.85
CA ARG A 94 -18.35 -15.95 -15.61
C ARG A 94 -18.43 -16.95 -16.76
N ASN A 95 -19.62 -17.16 -17.33
CA ASN A 95 -19.82 -18.04 -18.47
C ASN A 95 -19.09 -17.53 -19.73
N TYR A 96 -19.14 -16.21 -19.98
CA TYR A 96 -18.36 -15.58 -21.05
C TYR A 96 -16.86 -15.77 -20.86
N LEU A 97 -16.35 -15.62 -19.63
CA LEU A 97 -14.93 -15.85 -19.34
C LEU A 97 -14.57 -17.32 -19.57
N LYS A 98 -15.39 -18.25 -19.05
CA LYS A 98 -15.20 -19.69 -19.21
C LYS A 98 -15.16 -20.13 -20.67
N SER A 99 -16.01 -19.58 -21.53
CA SER A 99 -15.98 -19.88 -22.98
C SER A 99 -14.71 -19.37 -23.68
N ASN A 100 -13.97 -18.46 -23.05
CA ASN A 100 -12.73 -17.90 -23.59
C ASN A 100 -11.46 -18.53 -23.01
N PHE A 101 -11.56 -19.53 -22.11
CA PHE A 101 -10.38 -20.15 -21.51
C PHE A 101 -9.44 -20.81 -22.53
N SER A 102 -9.97 -21.31 -23.65
CA SER A 102 -9.17 -21.87 -24.74
C SER A 102 -8.48 -20.81 -25.62
N ASN A 103 -8.82 -19.53 -25.47
CA ASN A 103 -8.36 -18.46 -26.37
C ASN A 103 -7.07 -17.79 -25.89
N TRP A 104 -6.58 -18.14 -24.71
CA TRP A 104 -5.31 -17.64 -24.16
C TRP A 104 -4.65 -18.71 -23.30
N THR A 105 -3.33 -18.65 -23.19
CA THR A 105 -2.54 -19.44 -22.24
C THR A 105 -1.27 -18.67 -21.88
N SER A 106 -0.77 -18.88 -20.67
CA SER A 106 0.55 -18.42 -20.25
C SER A 106 1.67 -19.38 -20.65
N GLY A 107 1.34 -20.58 -21.14
CA GLY A 107 2.28 -21.69 -21.29
C GLY A 107 2.61 -22.40 -19.98
N ASN A 108 1.99 -22.02 -18.86
CA ASN A 108 2.15 -22.66 -17.56
C ASN A 108 0.78 -23.01 -16.94
N ASN A 109 0.54 -24.30 -16.73
CA ASN A 109 -0.75 -24.80 -16.24
C ASN A 109 -1.12 -24.27 -14.84
N ASP A 110 -0.16 -24.06 -13.93
CA ASP A 110 -0.44 -23.55 -12.59
C ASP A 110 -0.93 -22.09 -12.65
N ILE A 111 -0.34 -21.28 -13.54
CA ILE A 111 -0.73 -19.88 -13.76
C ILE A 111 -2.08 -19.79 -14.47
N ASP A 112 -2.29 -20.62 -15.49
CA ASP A 112 -3.57 -20.68 -16.21
C ASP A 112 -4.70 -21.08 -15.25
N ASN A 113 -4.49 -22.11 -14.43
CA ASN A 113 -5.45 -22.54 -13.41
C ASN A 113 -5.74 -21.45 -12.38
N LEU A 114 -4.72 -20.73 -11.91
CA LEU A 114 -4.88 -19.62 -10.97
C LEU A 114 -5.73 -18.48 -11.56
N ILE A 115 -5.44 -18.06 -12.78
CA ILE A 115 -6.17 -16.99 -13.46
C ILE A 115 -7.61 -17.41 -13.75
N GLN A 116 -7.83 -18.64 -14.25
CA GLN A 116 -9.17 -19.19 -14.47
C GLN A 116 -9.97 -19.26 -13.18
N GLN A 117 -9.37 -19.68 -12.06
CA GLN A 117 -10.03 -19.67 -10.75
C GLN A 117 -10.45 -18.25 -10.37
N CYS A 118 -9.54 -17.26 -10.48
CA CYS A 118 -9.84 -15.86 -10.19
C CYS A 118 -10.97 -15.30 -11.08
N GLN A 119 -11.03 -15.72 -12.35
CA GLN A 119 -12.11 -15.36 -13.28
C GLN A 119 -13.45 -15.97 -12.90
N MET A 120 -13.48 -17.22 -12.45
CA MET A 120 -14.69 -17.90 -11.97
C MET A 120 -15.22 -17.33 -10.64
N GLU A 121 -14.34 -16.77 -9.82
CA GLU A 121 -14.68 -16.11 -8.56
C GLU A 121 -14.92 -14.60 -8.71
N THR A 122 -14.92 -14.05 -9.93
CA THR A 122 -15.03 -12.60 -10.13
C THR A 122 -16.35 -12.03 -9.61
N PHE A 123 -16.26 -10.86 -8.98
CA PHE A 123 -17.38 -10.15 -8.37
C PHE A 123 -17.94 -9.04 -9.23
N ALA A 124 -17.20 -8.55 -10.24
CA ALA A 124 -17.64 -7.45 -11.09
C ALA A 124 -16.82 -7.40 -12.41
N PRO A 125 -17.35 -6.83 -13.50
CA PRO A 125 -16.63 -6.71 -14.77
C PRO A 125 -15.29 -5.97 -14.66
N ASP A 126 -15.19 -4.93 -13.85
CA ASP A 126 -13.97 -4.11 -13.69
C ASP A 126 -12.94 -4.69 -12.73
N ARG A 127 -13.21 -5.91 -12.25
CA ARG A 127 -12.40 -6.63 -11.27
C ARG A 127 -11.80 -7.93 -11.80
N ILE A 128 -12.10 -8.30 -13.03
CA ILE A 128 -11.59 -9.50 -13.70
C ILE A 128 -10.05 -9.49 -13.73
N VAL A 129 -9.47 -10.63 -13.35
CA VAL A 129 -8.03 -10.92 -13.44
C VAL A 129 -7.74 -11.54 -14.81
N GLU A 130 -6.63 -11.16 -15.43
CA GLU A 130 -6.28 -11.58 -16.78
C GLU A 130 -4.84 -12.13 -16.87
N TRP A 131 -4.61 -13.06 -17.79
CA TRP A 131 -3.28 -13.22 -18.37
C TRP A 131 -3.11 -12.10 -19.39
N ILE A 132 -2.07 -11.29 -19.23
CA ILE A 132 -1.81 -10.13 -20.09
C ILE A 132 -0.59 -10.46 -20.96
N PRO A 133 -0.79 -10.75 -22.25
CA PRO A 133 0.33 -11.03 -23.14
C PRO A 133 1.32 -9.85 -23.16
N TYR A 134 2.62 -10.15 -23.02
CA TYR A 134 3.64 -9.11 -22.84
C TYR A 134 3.68 -8.12 -24.01
N ASN A 135 3.38 -8.57 -25.24
CA ASN A 135 3.30 -7.71 -26.43
C ASN A 135 2.14 -6.69 -26.40
N LYS A 136 1.21 -6.79 -25.44
CA LYS A 136 0.17 -5.79 -25.17
C LYS A 136 0.65 -4.66 -24.26
N LEU A 137 1.88 -4.75 -23.74
CA LEU A 137 2.52 -3.76 -22.89
C LEU A 137 3.56 -3.00 -23.71
N GLN A 138 3.40 -1.67 -23.79
CA GLN A 138 4.27 -0.77 -24.53
C GLN A 138 4.97 0.22 -23.59
N ASN A 139 6.03 0.87 -24.09
CA ASN A 139 6.76 1.91 -23.36
C ASN A 139 7.21 1.46 -21.97
N ILE A 140 7.67 0.21 -21.86
CA ILE A 140 8.13 -0.38 -20.61
C ILE A 140 9.40 0.36 -20.18
N LYS A 141 9.37 0.97 -18.99
CA LYS A 141 10.47 1.77 -18.45
C LYS A 141 10.71 1.37 -17.00
N TYR A 142 11.96 1.11 -16.65
CA TYR A 142 12.36 0.93 -15.25
C TYR A 142 12.01 2.19 -14.45
N LEU A 143 11.42 2.00 -13.26
CA LEU A 143 11.07 3.09 -12.34
C LEU A 143 11.98 3.07 -11.12
N THR A 144 12.07 1.92 -10.45
CA THR A 144 12.83 1.77 -9.21
C THR A 144 12.99 0.30 -8.84
N LYS A 145 13.85 0.02 -7.86
CA LYS A 145 13.92 -1.26 -7.15
C LYS A 145 13.35 -1.03 -5.74
N GLY A 146 12.13 -1.51 -5.51
CA GLY A 146 11.46 -1.41 -4.22
C GLY A 146 11.73 -2.68 -3.42
N GLY A 147 12.43 -2.58 -2.29
CA GLY A 147 12.79 -3.75 -1.49
C GLY A 147 13.49 -4.82 -2.34
N CYS A 148 12.85 -5.99 -2.46
CA CYS A 148 13.31 -7.15 -3.24
C CYS A 148 12.62 -7.28 -4.61
N SER A 149 12.14 -6.21 -5.23
CA SER A 149 11.48 -6.29 -6.54
C SER A 149 11.80 -5.11 -7.43
N GLU A 150 12.02 -5.40 -8.71
CA GLU A 150 12.13 -4.38 -9.76
C GLU A 150 10.75 -3.92 -10.21
N ILE A 151 10.57 -2.60 -10.29
CA ILE A 151 9.31 -1.96 -10.65
C ILE A 151 9.48 -1.21 -11.97
N TYR A 152 8.57 -1.48 -12.90
CA TYR A 152 8.54 -0.86 -14.23
C TYR A 152 7.20 -0.16 -14.44
N GLY A 153 7.18 0.89 -15.27
CA GLY A 153 5.96 1.50 -15.79
C GLY A 153 5.73 1.03 -17.21
N ALA A 154 4.48 0.80 -17.60
CA ALA A 154 4.12 0.41 -18.96
C ALA A 154 2.76 1.01 -19.37
N TYR A 155 2.47 1.00 -20.66
CA TYR A 155 1.16 1.32 -21.23
C TYR A 155 0.52 0.02 -21.75
N TRP A 156 -0.59 -0.38 -21.15
CA TRP A 156 -1.34 -1.56 -21.59
C TRP A 156 -2.38 -1.14 -22.63
N ILE A 157 -2.25 -1.63 -23.86
CA ILE A 157 -3.00 -1.12 -25.02
C ILE A 157 -4.48 -1.49 -25.02
N ASP A 158 -4.83 -2.70 -24.59
CA ASP A 158 -6.22 -3.17 -24.59
C ASP A 158 -6.98 -2.57 -23.38
N GLY A 159 -6.26 -2.39 -22.26
CA GLY A 159 -6.82 -1.97 -20.99
C GLY A 159 -7.73 -3.03 -20.36
N ARG A 160 -8.21 -2.73 -19.16
CA ARG A 160 -9.06 -3.64 -18.38
C ARG A 160 -10.49 -3.66 -18.90
N TYR A 161 -11.20 -4.74 -18.60
CA TYR A 161 -12.66 -4.73 -18.65
C TYR A 161 -13.24 -3.70 -17.68
N TYR A 162 -14.41 -3.14 -18.01
CA TYR A 162 -15.10 -2.18 -17.13
C TYR A 162 -16.62 -2.37 -17.04
N GLU A 163 -17.22 -3.09 -18.00
CA GLU A 163 -18.67 -3.23 -18.10
C GLU A 163 -19.04 -4.52 -18.85
N TRP A 164 -20.17 -5.11 -18.50
CA TRP A 164 -20.82 -6.19 -19.24
C TRP A 164 -21.90 -5.59 -20.14
N ASP A 165 -21.80 -5.83 -21.45
CA ASP A 165 -22.87 -5.49 -22.40
C ASP A 165 -23.86 -6.65 -22.50
N SER A 166 -25.04 -6.47 -21.91
CA SER A 166 -26.09 -7.49 -21.93
C SER A 166 -26.72 -7.71 -23.31
N LYS A 167 -26.66 -6.72 -24.21
CA LYS A 167 -27.23 -6.82 -25.56
C LYS A 167 -26.30 -7.63 -26.46
N GLU A 168 -25.03 -7.24 -26.47
CA GLU A 168 -23.99 -7.87 -27.28
C GLU A 168 -23.38 -9.11 -26.61
N LYS A 169 -23.75 -9.39 -25.35
CA LYS A 169 -23.28 -10.54 -24.55
C LYS A 169 -21.75 -10.62 -24.47
N GLN A 170 -21.10 -9.47 -24.29
CA GLN A 170 -19.65 -9.37 -24.25
C GLN A 170 -19.16 -8.34 -23.22
N LEU A 171 -17.91 -8.50 -22.78
CA LEU A 171 -17.25 -7.54 -21.90
C LEU A 171 -16.67 -6.37 -22.70
N LYS A 172 -16.87 -5.15 -22.19
CA LYS A 172 -16.27 -3.92 -22.75
C LYS A 172 -14.98 -3.57 -22.04
N ARG A 173 -13.99 -3.12 -22.83
CA ARG A 173 -12.70 -2.63 -22.35
C ARG A 173 -12.65 -1.12 -22.31
N CYS A 174 -11.93 -0.56 -21.34
CA CYS A 174 -11.81 0.88 -21.16
C CYS A 174 -10.85 1.54 -22.15
N GLY A 175 -10.15 0.74 -22.97
CA GLY A 175 -9.03 1.18 -23.79
C GLY A 175 -7.75 1.38 -22.97
N GLY A 176 -6.67 1.69 -23.69
CA GLY A 176 -5.33 1.62 -23.14
C GLY A 176 -5.04 2.62 -22.02
N HIS A 177 -4.30 2.18 -21.01
CA HIS A 177 -3.94 2.98 -19.84
C HIS A 177 -2.58 2.60 -19.25
N ASN A 178 -2.04 3.47 -18.40
CA ASN A 178 -0.76 3.23 -17.74
C ASN A 178 -0.90 2.24 -16.57
N VAL A 179 0.02 1.28 -16.52
CA VAL A 179 0.12 0.25 -15.48
C VAL A 179 1.52 0.27 -14.86
N VAL A 180 1.65 -0.42 -13.72
CA VAL A 180 2.93 -0.73 -13.08
C VAL A 180 3.17 -2.22 -13.20
N LEU A 181 4.39 -2.63 -13.57
CA LEU A 181 4.82 -4.02 -13.56
C LEU A 181 5.72 -4.22 -12.36
N LYS A 182 5.34 -5.12 -11.45
CA LYS A 182 6.19 -5.56 -10.34
C LYS A 182 6.77 -6.91 -10.70
N LYS A 183 8.09 -6.99 -10.85
CA LYS A 183 8.79 -8.25 -11.12
C LYS A 183 8.69 -9.16 -9.91
N LEU A 184 8.33 -10.41 -10.16
CA LEU A 184 8.36 -11.48 -9.18
C LEU A 184 9.71 -12.18 -9.37
N GLU A 185 10.58 -12.15 -8.36
CA GLU A 185 11.90 -12.78 -8.48
C GLU A 185 11.75 -14.30 -8.67
N ASN A 186 12.24 -14.80 -9.82
CA ASN A 186 12.31 -16.21 -10.11
C ASN A 186 13.61 -16.78 -9.54
N VAL A 187 13.57 -17.31 -8.32
CA VAL A 187 14.68 -18.12 -7.81
C VAL A 187 14.51 -19.53 -8.37
N GLU A 188 15.30 -19.87 -9.40
CA GLU A 188 15.19 -21.07 -10.25
C GLU A 188 15.14 -22.43 -9.51
N SER A 189 15.30 -22.47 -8.20
CA SER A 189 14.94 -23.65 -7.41
C SER A 189 14.85 -23.27 -5.93
N ALA A 190 13.64 -23.33 -5.34
CA ALA A 190 13.36 -23.86 -3.98
C ALA A 190 12.10 -23.29 -3.28
N ASN A 191 11.37 -22.30 -3.80
CA ASN A 191 10.19 -21.82 -3.08
C ASN A 191 9.05 -21.29 -3.97
N ARG A 192 7.85 -21.84 -3.82
CA ARG A 192 6.59 -21.34 -4.42
C ARG A 192 6.15 -19.97 -3.85
N SER A 193 7.01 -19.28 -3.12
CA SER A 193 6.68 -18.04 -2.40
C SER A 193 6.18 -16.93 -3.33
N TRP A 194 6.76 -16.79 -4.52
CA TRP A 194 6.30 -15.81 -5.52
C TRP A 194 4.89 -16.15 -6.06
N PHE A 195 4.58 -17.44 -6.17
CA PHE A 195 3.27 -17.92 -6.63
C PHE A 195 2.22 -17.71 -5.54
N ASP A 196 2.57 -17.95 -4.28
CA ASP A 196 1.71 -17.66 -3.13
C ASP A 196 1.45 -16.15 -2.99
N GLU A 197 2.46 -15.31 -3.20
CA GLU A 197 2.30 -13.85 -3.26
C GLU A 197 1.34 -13.44 -4.37
N SER A 198 1.56 -13.97 -5.58
CA SER A 198 0.71 -13.70 -6.73
C SER A 198 -0.73 -14.10 -6.47
N LYS A 199 -0.94 -15.33 -5.99
CA LYS A 199 -2.27 -15.87 -5.66
C LYS A 199 -2.97 -15.02 -4.61
N PHE A 200 -2.27 -14.64 -3.55
CA PHE A 200 -2.84 -13.83 -2.48
C PHE A 200 -3.21 -12.43 -2.99
N HIS A 201 -2.29 -11.73 -3.67
CA HIS A 201 -2.53 -10.38 -4.19
C HIS A 201 -3.69 -10.37 -5.20
N LEU A 202 -3.72 -11.32 -6.13
CA LEU A 202 -4.80 -11.48 -7.09
C LEU A 202 -6.15 -11.68 -6.39
N SER A 203 -6.22 -12.57 -5.40
CA SER A 203 -7.47 -12.84 -4.66
C SER A 203 -7.93 -11.64 -3.82
N ILE A 204 -7.05 -11.08 -2.99
CA ILE A 204 -7.44 -10.04 -2.04
C ILE A 204 -7.75 -8.70 -2.72
N SER A 205 -6.98 -8.29 -3.74
CA SER A 205 -7.25 -7.05 -4.48
C SER A 205 -8.51 -7.15 -5.36
N ASN A 206 -8.95 -8.36 -5.66
CA ASN A 206 -10.24 -8.62 -6.30
C ASN A 206 -11.42 -8.41 -5.32
N LYS A 207 -11.25 -8.75 -4.04
CA LYS A 207 -12.26 -8.64 -2.98
C LYS A 207 -12.30 -7.30 -2.23
N HIS A 208 -11.21 -6.55 -2.23
CA HIS A 208 -11.11 -5.35 -1.41
C HIS A 208 -10.55 -4.20 -2.24
N ALA A 209 -11.35 -3.15 -2.39
CA ALA A 209 -10.94 -1.99 -3.17
C ALA A 209 -9.71 -1.32 -2.57
N ASP A 210 -9.54 -1.39 -1.25
CA ASP A 210 -8.50 -0.71 -0.46
C ASP A 210 -7.09 -1.31 -0.61
N ILE A 211 -6.97 -2.34 -1.44
CA ILE A 211 -5.71 -2.93 -1.83
C ILE A 211 -5.40 -2.50 -3.26
N VAL A 212 -4.12 -2.28 -3.59
CA VAL A 212 -3.69 -1.95 -4.96
C VAL A 212 -4.21 -3.02 -5.91
N LYS A 213 -5.04 -2.60 -6.87
CA LYS A 213 -5.66 -3.49 -7.83
C LYS A 213 -4.58 -4.16 -8.67
N CYS A 214 -4.58 -5.50 -8.65
CA CYS A 214 -3.87 -6.30 -9.63
C CYS A 214 -4.83 -6.64 -10.77
N TYR A 215 -4.39 -6.36 -12.00
CA TYR A 215 -5.09 -6.72 -13.22
C TYR A 215 -4.79 -8.13 -13.67
N GLY A 216 -3.64 -8.67 -13.28
CA GLY A 216 -3.19 -9.92 -13.85
C GLY A 216 -1.71 -10.18 -13.74
N LEU A 217 -1.29 -11.19 -14.49
CA LEU A 217 0.10 -11.59 -14.64
C LEU A 217 0.53 -11.43 -16.08
N THR A 218 1.83 -11.20 -16.26
CA THR A 218 2.52 -11.26 -17.55
C THR A 218 3.86 -11.98 -17.35
N LYS A 219 4.52 -12.36 -18.44
CA LYS A 219 5.87 -12.92 -18.41
C LYS A 219 6.75 -12.16 -19.39
N ASN A 220 7.89 -11.69 -18.89
CA ASN A 220 8.88 -11.03 -19.73
C ASN A 220 9.60 -12.11 -20.56
N PRO A 221 9.54 -12.06 -21.91
CA PRO A 221 10.18 -13.06 -22.76
C PRO A 221 11.73 -12.94 -22.81
N LEU A 222 12.30 -11.88 -22.24
CA LEU A 222 13.76 -11.67 -22.25
C LEU A 222 14.47 -12.39 -21.10
N ASP A 223 13.88 -12.38 -19.91
CA ASP A 223 14.46 -12.95 -18.69
C ASP A 223 13.55 -14.02 -18.06
N GLU A 224 12.47 -14.39 -18.75
CA GLU A 224 11.46 -15.39 -18.36
C GLU A 224 10.79 -15.14 -17.00
N ASN A 225 10.97 -13.95 -16.40
CA ASN A 225 10.37 -13.63 -15.11
C ASN A 225 8.89 -13.27 -15.25
N TYR A 226 8.09 -13.76 -14.31
CA TYR A 226 6.71 -13.32 -14.17
C TYR A 226 6.64 -11.94 -13.52
N MET A 227 5.62 -11.17 -13.88
CA MET A 227 5.37 -9.85 -13.32
C MET A 227 3.89 -9.68 -13.00
N LEU A 228 3.60 -9.05 -11.87
CA LEU A 228 2.26 -8.55 -11.56
C LEU A 228 1.99 -7.28 -12.36
N VAL A 229 0.83 -7.22 -13.01
CA VAL A 229 0.35 -5.99 -13.69
C VAL A 229 -0.59 -5.27 -12.74
N LEU A 230 -0.14 -4.15 -12.19
CA LEU A 230 -0.79 -3.39 -11.14
C LEU A 230 -1.34 -2.05 -11.66
N PHE A 231 -2.40 -1.58 -11.02
CA PHE A 231 -2.91 -0.24 -11.27
C PHE A 231 -1.89 0.82 -10.86
N LYS A 232 -1.55 1.72 -11.81
CA LYS A 232 -0.59 2.80 -11.55
C LYS A 232 -1.20 3.88 -10.67
N LEU A 233 -0.63 4.01 -9.47
CA LEU A 233 -0.90 5.11 -8.55
C LEU A 233 0.24 6.14 -8.59
N ARG A 234 -0.01 7.34 -8.08
CA ARG A 234 0.93 8.47 -8.22
C ARG A 234 1.96 8.50 -7.10
N ASN A 235 1.51 8.78 -5.89
CA ASN A 235 2.37 9.07 -4.74
C ASN A 235 2.08 8.08 -3.62
N ASN A 236 3.09 7.81 -2.79
CA ASN A 236 2.90 7.15 -1.51
C ASN A 236 2.55 8.17 -0.41
N LEU A 237 2.10 7.68 0.74
CA LEU A 237 1.69 8.51 1.88
C LEU A 237 2.86 9.36 2.40
N ARG A 238 4.09 8.83 2.39
CA ARG A 238 5.28 9.56 2.84
C ARG A 238 5.49 10.84 2.04
N GLU A 239 5.55 10.73 0.71
CA GLU A 239 5.71 11.86 -0.20
C GLU A 239 4.57 12.86 -0.04
N TYR A 240 3.33 12.37 0.12
CA TYR A 240 2.18 13.23 0.32
C TYR A 240 2.25 14.03 1.62
N LEU A 241 2.66 13.41 2.73
CA LEU A 241 2.83 14.08 4.01
C LEU A 241 3.93 15.13 3.90
N GLN A 242 5.09 14.80 3.33
CA GLN A 242 6.19 15.76 3.14
C GLN A 242 5.76 16.99 2.32
N GLN A 243 4.91 16.80 1.30
CA GLN A 243 4.47 17.89 0.42
C GLN A 243 3.30 18.72 0.98
N ASN A 244 2.46 18.15 1.85
CA ASN A 244 1.16 18.72 2.20
C ASN A 244 0.89 18.86 3.70
N HIS A 245 1.76 18.38 4.59
CA HIS A 245 1.48 18.28 6.03
C HIS A 245 0.97 19.58 6.67
N ASN A 246 1.59 20.72 6.34
CA ASN A 246 1.20 22.04 6.82
C ASN A 246 -0.19 22.50 6.34
N LYS A 247 -0.76 21.85 5.32
CA LYS A 247 -2.11 22.11 4.80
C LYS A 247 -3.15 21.10 5.32
N LEU A 248 -2.73 20.02 5.99
CA LEU A 248 -3.63 18.96 6.43
C LEU A 248 -4.35 19.32 7.73
N THR A 249 -5.68 19.40 7.65
CA THR A 249 -6.56 19.47 8.82
C THR A 249 -6.54 18.15 9.60
N TRP A 250 -6.92 18.20 10.87
CA TRP A 250 -7.09 16.99 11.69
C TRP A 250 -8.18 16.06 11.15
N GLU A 251 -9.23 16.62 10.53
CA GLU A 251 -10.23 15.85 9.81
C GLU A 251 -9.58 14.95 8.75
N LYS A 252 -8.73 15.52 7.88
CA LYS A 252 -8.09 14.75 6.82
C LYS A 252 -7.09 13.74 7.36
N ARG A 253 -6.35 14.09 8.42
CA ARG A 253 -5.41 13.18 9.11
C ARG A 253 -6.14 11.97 9.71
N ILE A 254 -7.28 12.21 10.36
CA ILE A 254 -8.13 11.16 10.94
C ILE A 254 -8.76 10.31 9.84
N GLN A 255 -9.17 10.91 8.72
CA GLN A 255 -9.67 10.18 7.56
C GLN A 255 -8.60 9.23 6.98
N ILE A 256 -7.36 9.72 6.79
CA ILE A 256 -6.26 8.90 6.26
C ILE A 256 -6.03 7.67 7.15
N ILE A 257 -5.92 7.84 8.48
CA ILE A 257 -5.73 6.70 9.36
C ILE A 257 -6.94 5.77 9.39
N ASN A 258 -8.16 6.30 9.31
CA ASN A 258 -9.37 5.49 9.23
C ASN A 258 -9.35 4.60 7.99
N ASP A 259 -8.97 5.13 6.85
CA ASP A 259 -8.89 4.37 5.60
C ASP A 259 -7.79 3.30 5.68
N ILE A 260 -6.62 3.61 6.28
CA ILE A 260 -5.54 2.64 6.52
C ILE A 260 -6.02 1.50 7.42
N VAL A 261 -6.60 1.80 8.57
CA VAL A 261 -7.06 0.77 9.52
C VAL A 261 -8.17 -0.07 8.91
N PHE A 262 -9.08 0.53 8.15
CA PHE A 262 -10.09 -0.21 7.41
C PHE A 262 -9.46 -1.18 6.39
N ALA A 263 -8.49 -0.72 5.61
CA ALA A 263 -7.76 -1.56 4.65
C ALA A 263 -7.03 -2.73 5.33
N VAL A 264 -6.31 -2.48 6.43
CA VAL A 264 -5.63 -3.53 7.22
C VAL A 264 -6.64 -4.52 7.80
N SER A 265 -7.82 -4.08 8.22
CA SER A 265 -8.86 -4.99 8.70
C SER A 265 -9.33 -5.98 7.63
N LYS A 266 -9.28 -5.59 6.34
CA LYS A 266 -9.58 -6.52 5.23
C LYS A 266 -8.51 -7.58 5.10
N ILE A 267 -7.23 -7.19 5.22
CA ILE A 267 -6.10 -8.12 5.23
C ILE A 267 -6.25 -9.10 6.41
N HIS A 268 -6.52 -8.60 7.61
CA HIS A 268 -6.72 -9.44 8.81
C HIS A 268 -7.94 -10.37 8.68
N SER A 269 -9.01 -9.93 8.00
CA SER A 269 -10.20 -10.77 7.76
C SER A 269 -9.95 -11.94 6.82
N GLU A 270 -8.92 -11.85 5.97
CA GLU A 270 -8.41 -12.97 5.16
C GLU A 270 -7.35 -13.80 5.93
N ASN A 271 -7.26 -13.63 7.25
CA ASN A 271 -6.29 -14.27 8.15
C ASN A 271 -4.81 -14.03 7.76
N ALA A 272 -4.52 -12.86 7.20
CA ALA A 272 -3.20 -12.47 6.75
C ALA A 272 -2.63 -11.29 7.56
N ILE A 273 -1.31 -11.22 7.64
CA ILE A 273 -0.55 -10.16 8.33
C ILE A 273 0.22 -9.40 7.25
N HIS A 274 0.20 -8.07 7.28
CA HIS A 274 0.93 -7.26 6.30
C HIS A 274 2.45 -7.33 6.47
N ARG A 275 2.95 -7.34 7.72
CA ARG A 275 4.37 -7.51 8.11
C ARG A 275 5.33 -6.36 7.73
N ASP A 276 5.09 -5.66 6.64
CA ASP A 276 5.90 -4.51 6.20
C ASP A 276 5.05 -3.25 5.97
N LEU A 277 4.19 -2.94 6.95
CA LEU A 277 3.28 -1.80 6.84
C LEU A 277 4.00 -0.50 7.18
N HIS A 278 4.20 0.37 6.20
CA HIS A 278 4.77 1.70 6.38
C HIS A 278 4.24 2.68 5.32
N SER A 279 4.54 3.97 5.47
CA SER A 279 4.01 5.03 4.60
C SER A 279 4.45 4.95 3.14
N GLY A 280 5.48 4.15 2.84
CA GLY A 280 5.92 3.86 1.48
C GLY A 280 5.01 2.86 0.77
N ASN A 281 4.40 1.93 1.51
CA ASN A 281 3.49 0.90 1.00
C ASN A 281 2.00 1.32 1.05
N ILE A 282 1.75 2.60 1.34
CA ILE A 282 0.41 3.19 1.32
C ILE A 282 0.37 4.17 0.15
N LEU A 283 -0.34 3.81 -0.91
CA LEU A 283 -0.44 4.59 -2.13
C LEU A 283 -1.73 5.40 -2.18
N LEU A 284 -1.67 6.59 -2.77
CA LEU A 284 -2.81 7.51 -2.84
C LEU A 284 -3.52 7.42 -4.19
N TYR A 285 -4.85 7.32 -4.13
CA TYR A 285 -5.75 7.39 -5.27
C TYR A 285 -6.80 8.48 -5.05
N LYS A 286 -6.61 9.64 -5.69
CA LYS A 286 -7.46 10.83 -5.48
C LYS A 286 -7.50 11.18 -3.98
N THR A 287 -8.62 10.95 -3.30
CA THR A 287 -8.81 11.23 -1.87
C THR A 287 -8.69 10.00 -0.97
N SER A 288 -8.57 8.79 -1.55
CA SER A 288 -8.49 7.51 -0.82
C SER A 288 -7.09 6.90 -0.85
N ILE A 289 -6.86 5.91 0.01
CA ILE A 289 -5.61 5.16 0.08
C ILE A 289 -5.79 3.75 -0.49
N ARG A 290 -4.67 3.13 -0.88
CA ARG A 290 -4.55 1.74 -1.29
C ARG A 290 -3.29 1.15 -0.65
N ILE A 291 -3.40 -0.01 -0.02
CA ILE A 291 -2.24 -0.74 0.52
C ILE A 291 -1.59 -1.56 -0.61
N SER A 292 -0.28 -1.46 -0.76
CA SER A 292 0.57 -2.26 -1.65
C SER A 292 1.41 -3.28 -0.86
N ASP A 293 2.15 -4.15 -1.55
CA ASP A 293 3.20 -5.01 -0.97
C ASP A 293 2.76 -5.91 0.20
N LEU A 294 1.88 -6.86 -0.13
CA LEU A 294 1.04 -7.60 0.80
C LEU A 294 1.70 -8.81 1.50
N GLY A 295 2.81 -8.61 2.20
CA GLY A 295 3.19 -9.50 3.30
C GLY A 295 3.93 -10.81 2.98
N PHE A 296 4.35 -11.03 1.73
CA PHE A 296 5.32 -12.09 1.38
C PHE A 296 6.75 -11.57 1.52
N CYS A 297 7.00 -10.94 2.66
CA CYS A 297 8.11 -10.04 2.92
C CYS A 297 9.49 -10.71 2.85
N GLY A 298 10.34 -10.14 2.01
CA GLY A 298 11.77 -10.42 1.92
C GLY A 298 12.15 -11.30 0.74
N PRO A 299 13.45 -11.41 0.45
CA PRO A 299 13.93 -12.20 -0.67
C PRO A 299 13.61 -13.68 -0.40
N ALA A 300 13.37 -14.46 -1.46
CA ALA A 300 12.91 -15.84 -1.33
C ALA A 300 13.94 -16.76 -0.62
N ASP A 301 15.21 -16.37 -0.65
CA ASP A 301 16.37 -17.03 -0.04
C ASP A 301 16.73 -16.49 1.36
N LYS A 302 15.85 -15.70 2.00
CA LYS A 302 16.15 -15.09 3.29
C LYS A 302 16.55 -16.13 4.36
N PRO A 303 17.60 -15.87 5.17
CA PRO A 303 18.03 -16.78 6.22
C PRO A 303 16.93 -17.05 7.26
N LEU A 304 16.95 -18.25 7.86
CA LEU A 304 16.14 -18.56 9.03
C LEU A 304 16.40 -17.53 10.15
N ASN A 305 15.32 -17.08 10.81
CA ASN A 305 15.33 -16.05 11.86
C ASN A 305 15.74 -14.63 11.41
N SER A 306 15.79 -14.37 10.10
CA SER A 306 15.91 -13.00 9.60
C SER A 306 14.57 -12.26 9.64
N ILE A 307 14.65 -10.94 9.84
CA ILE A 307 13.50 -10.03 9.85
C ILE A 307 13.57 -9.20 8.58
N TYR A 308 12.46 -9.07 7.88
CA TYR A 308 12.37 -8.14 6.76
C TYR A 308 11.34 -7.05 7.07
N GLY A 309 11.72 -5.80 6.82
CA GLY A 309 10.77 -4.68 6.84
C GLY A 309 11.45 -3.33 7.00
N ASN A 310 10.64 -2.29 7.18
CA ASN A 310 11.10 -0.93 7.46
C ASN A 310 11.26 -0.70 8.98
N LEU A 311 12.51 -0.69 9.48
CA LEU A 311 12.84 -0.81 10.91
C LEU A 311 12.04 0.09 11.86
N PRO A 312 11.86 1.40 11.60
CA PRO A 312 11.01 2.28 12.42
C PRO A 312 9.57 1.79 12.66
N TYR A 313 9.03 0.93 11.80
CA TYR A 313 7.65 0.41 11.86
C TYR A 313 7.59 -1.04 12.35
N ILE A 314 8.74 -1.69 12.58
CA ILE A 314 8.81 -3.09 13.05
C ILE A 314 8.55 -3.11 14.55
N ALA A 315 7.59 -3.93 14.97
CA ALA A 315 7.24 -4.07 16.38
C ALA A 315 8.41 -4.62 17.20
N PRO A 316 8.64 -4.16 18.45
CA PRO A 316 9.82 -4.51 19.22
C PRO A 316 9.91 -6.00 19.51
N GLU A 317 8.79 -6.70 19.67
CA GLU A 317 8.80 -8.16 19.81
C GLU A 317 9.29 -8.89 18.55
N VAL A 318 9.04 -8.32 17.37
CA VAL A 318 9.54 -8.84 16.10
C VAL A 318 11.03 -8.56 15.97
N ILE A 319 11.50 -7.36 16.35
CA ILE A 319 12.93 -7.04 16.46
C ILE A 319 13.62 -8.02 17.43
N SER A 320 12.95 -8.36 18.54
CA SER A 320 13.43 -9.36 19.51
C SER A 320 13.34 -10.82 19.03
N GLY A 321 13.00 -11.08 17.77
CA GLY A 321 12.98 -12.41 17.16
C GLY A 321 11.68 -13.21 17.36
N LYS A 322 10.63 -12.62 17.95
CA LYS A 322 9.31 -13.25 17.97
C LYS A 322 8.66 -13.16 16.58
N ARG A 323 7.77 -14.11 16.28
CA ARG A 323 7.04 -14.14 15.00
C ARG A 323 6.12 -12.91 14.89
N THR A 324 5.96 -12.41 13.67
CA THR A 324 4.94 -11.39 13.34
C THR A 324 3.55 -11.90 13.69
N SER A 325 2.68 -11.00 14.14
CA SER A 325 1.29 -11.28 14.51
C SER A 325 0.36 -10.16 14.02
N PHE A 326 -0.95 -10.31 14.16
CA PHE A 326 -1.85 -9.16 13.91
C PHE A 326 -1.49 -7.95 14.77
N ALA A 327 -1.05 -8.17 16.02
CA ALA A 327 -0.62 -7.11 16.92
C ALA A 327 0.66 -6.39 16.45
N SER A 328 1.52 -7.03 15.64
CA SER A 328 2.67 -6.34 15.05
C SER A 328 2.25 -5.36 13.95
N ASP A 329 1.22 -5.66 13.16
CA ASP A 329 0.64 -4.68 12.23
C ASP A 329 0.00 -3.50 13.00
N ILE A 330 -0.62 -3.75 14.16
CA ILE A 330 -1.16 -2.68 15.02
C ILE A 330 -0.05 -1.74 15.50
N TYR A 331 1.13 -2.27 15.84
CA TYR A 331 2.29 -1.44 16.16
C TYR A 331 2.69 -0.54 14.98
N SER A 332 2.78 -1.10 13.78
CA SER A 332 3.09 -0.34 12.57
C SER A 332 2.04 0.75 12.29
N ILE A 333 0.75 0.48 12.58
CA ILE A 333 -0.31 1.50 12.55
C ILE A 333 -0.03 2.61 13.58
N GLY A 334 0.43 2.29 14.78
CA GLY A 334 0.85 3.29 15.77
C GLY A 334 1.97 4.22 15.26
N MET A 335 2.94 3.67 14.53
CA MET A 335 4.00 4.46 13.88
C MET A 335 3.49 5.32 12.73
N LEU A 336 2.56 4.80 11.93
CA LEU A 336 1.86 5.57 10.90
C LEU A 336 1.02 6.71 11.50
N MET A 337 0.35 6.47 12.63
CA MET A 337 -0.37 7.52 13.35
C MET A 337 0.56 8.65 13.76
N TRP A 338 1.77 8.30 14.24
CA TRP A 338 2.78 9.29 14.60
C TRP A 338 3.26 10.07 13.37
N GLU A 339 3.60 9.39 12.27
CA GLU A 339 4.04 10.02 11.02
C GLU A 339 2.96 10.93 10.41
N ILE A 340 1.68 10.52 10.45
CA ILE A 340 0.56 11.36 10.02
C ILE A 340 0.44 12.61 10.90
N SER A 341 0.75 12.52 12.20
CA SER A 341 0.77 13.67 13.11
C SER A 341 1.98 14.59 12.85
N SER A 342 3.18 14.03 12.77
CA SER A 342 4.43 14.79 12.65
C SER A 342 4.74 15.29 11.24
N GLY A 343 4.23 14.60 10.21
CA GLY A 343 4.60 14.84 8.81
C GLY A 343 5.98 14.32 8.45
N GLN A 344 6.65 13.63 9.38
CA GLN A 344 8.01 13.14 9.24
C GLN A 344 8.06 11.65 9.52
N PRO A 345 8.95 10.90 8.85
CA PRO A 345 9.21 9.52 9.18
C PRO A 345 9.64 9.33 10.65
N PRO A 346 9.21 8.26 11.33
CA PRO A 346 9.64 7.98 12.70
C PRO A 346 11.16 7.78 12.75
N PHE A 347 11.79 8.34 13.78
CA PHE A 347 13.23 8.22 14.03
C PHE A 347 14.15 8.74 12.91
N ILE A 348 13.71 9.74 12.13
CA ILE A 348 14.47 10.31 11.00
C ILE A 348 15.93 10.72 11.32
N ASN A 349 16.23 11.04 12.57
CA ASN A 349 17.57 11.48 13.00
C ASN A 349 18.52 10.34 13.40
N PHE A 350 18.10 9.08 13.32
CA PHE A 350 18.95 7.93 13.66
C PHE A 350 19.59 7.34 12.40
N GLU A 351 20.92 7.30 12.33
CA GLU A 351 21.63 6.78 11.15
C GLU A 351 21.99 5.29 11.26
N ASN A 352 22.04 4.74 12.47
CA ASN A 352 22.46 3.36 12.74
C ASN A 352 21.26 2.46 13.06
N ASP A 353 20.95 1.53 12.15
CA ASP A 353 19.83 0.58 12.28
C ASP A 353 19.96 -0.32 13.53
N TYR A 354 21.17 -0.75 13.88
CA TYR A 354 21.37 -1.62 15.05
C TYR A 354 21.15 -0.88 16.38
N GLU A 355 21.68 0.33 16.48
CA GLU A 355 21.46 1.20 17.64
C GLU A 355 19.96 1.54 17.80
N LEU A 356 19.30 1.90 16.70
CA LEU A 356 17.88 2.19 16.69
C LEU A 356 17.06 0.97 17.17
N ALA A 357 17.36 -0.21 16.65
CA ALA A 357 16.70 -1.46 17.06
C ALA A 357 16.80 -1.69 18.58
N LEU A 358 18.01 -1.55 19.15
CA LEU A 358 18.23 -1.69 20.59
C LEU A 358 17.47 -0.63 21.40
N ARG A 359 17.46 0.63 20.95
CA ARG A 359 16.72 1.70 21.62
C ARG A 359 15.21 1.45 21.58
N ILE A 360 14.66 0.97 20.46
CA ILE A 360 13.24 0.62 20.33
C ILE A 360 12.86 -0.53 21.27
N ILE A 361 13.68 -1.58 21.34
CA ILE A 361 13.47 -2.71 22.27
C ILE A 361 13.50 -2.23 23.72
N ASN A 362 14.39 -1.30 24.04
CA ASN A 362 14.48 -0.69 25.37
C ASN A 362 13.42 0.38 25.65
N GLY A 363 12.43 0.55 24.78
CA GLY A 363 11.24 1.36 25.05
C GLY A 363 11.25 2.75 24.46
N MET A 364 12.27 3.10 23.67
CA MET A 364 12.27 4.37 22.92
C MET A 364 11.04 4.44 21.99
N ARG A 365 10.35 5.58 22.04
CA ARG A 365 9.27 5.93 21.12
C ARG A 365 9.46 7.36 20.61
N PRO A 366 8.90 7.72 19.45
CA PRO A 366 9.00 9.08 18.94
C PRO A 366 8.30 10.09 19.88
N LYS A 367 8.89 11.28 20.04
CA LYS A 367 8.30 12.37 20.85
C LYS A 367 6.94 12.78 20.29
N ILE A 368 5.94 12.93 21.15
CA ILE A 368 4.58 13.27 20.72
C ILE A 368 4.51 14.75 20.35
N ILE A 369 4.02 15.03 19.14
CA ILE A 369 3.99 16.39 18.58
C ILE A 369 2.93 17.25 19.27
N PRO A 370 3.27 18.47 19.74
CA PRO A 370 2.31 19.44 20.25
C PRO A 370 1.17 19.69 19.27
N GLY A 371 -0.06 19.78 19.78
CA GLY A 371 -1.26 19.94 18.94
C GLY A 371 -1.89 18.63 18.45
N THR A 372 -1.30 17.47 18.76
CA THR A 372 -1.95 16.16 18.57
C THR A 372 -3.20 16.05 19.47
N PRO A 373 -4.41 15.78 18.94
CA PRO A 373 -5.64 15.62 19.71
C PRO A 373 -5.50 14.52 20.76
N LEU A 374 -6.03 14.77 21.96
CA LEU A 374 -5.85 13.90 23.12
C LEU A 374 -6.28 12.45 22.86
N GLU A 375 -7.44 12.24 22.24
CA GLU A 375 -7.96 10.89 21.97
C GLU A 375 -7.14 10.18 20.88
N TYR A 376 -6.62 10.92 19.89
CA TYR A 376 -5.69 10.38 18.89
C TYR A 376 -4.37 9.96 19.53
N LYS A 377 -3.82 10.83 20.40
CA LYS A 377 -2.60 10.56 21.18
C LYS A 377 -2.74 9.29 22.02
N LYS A 378 -3.82 9.15 22.79
CA LYS A 378 -4.06 7.97 23.64
C LYS A 378 -4.08 6.69 22.81
N LEU A 379 -4.81 6.71 21.69
CA LEU A 379 -4.93 5.54 20.82
C LEU A 379 -3.61 5.18 20.14
N MET A 380 -2.86 6.17 19.65
CA MET A 380 -1.53 6.00 19.09
C MET A 380 -0.57 5.36 20.11
N VAL A 381 -0.59 5.85 21.35
CA VAL A 381 0.25 5.30 22.43
C VAL A 381 -0.12 3.86 22.78
N GLN A 382 -1.41 3.53 22.75
CA GLN A 382 -1.86 2.16 22.96
C GLN A 382 -1.42 1.21 21.84
N CYS A 383 -1.38 1.70 20.59
CA CYS A 383 -0.99 0.87 19.44
C CYS A 383 0.50 0.48 19.47
N TRP A 384 1.38 1.34 19.99
CA TRP A 384 2.83 1.09 20.00
C TRP A 384 3.37 0.53 21.33
N ASP A 385 2.51 -0.01 22.19
CA ASP A 385 2.90 -0.65 23.45
C ASP A 385 3.89 -1.79 23.17
N ALA A 386 4.94 -1.91 23.98
CA ALA A 386 5.92 -3.00 23.86
C ALA A 386 5.28 -4.38 24.05
N ASP A 387 4.25 -4.50 24.89
CA ASP A 387 3.49 -5.72 25.08
C ASP A 387 2.40 -5.83 24.00
N PRO A 388 2.49 -6.81 23.06
CA PRO A 388 1.52 -6.97 21.99
C PRO A 388 0.10 -7.27 22.51
N THR A 389 -0.05 -7.79 23.72
CA THR A 389 -1.37 -8.12 24.31
C THR A 389 -2.12 -6.89 24.82
N LYS A 390 -1.42 -5.78 25.04
CA LYS A 390 -2.02 -4.50 25.47
C LYS A 390 -2.49 -3.62 24.32
N ARG A 391 -2.07 -3.96 23.10
CA ARG A 391 -2.50 -3.30 21.87
C ARG A 391 -3.96 -3.65 21.57
N PRO A 392 -4.76 -2.73 21.04
CA PRO A 392 -6.13 -3.05 20.64
C PRO A 392 -6.11 -4.03 19.46
N ASP A 393 -7.07 -4.96 19.43
CA ASP A 393 -7.34 -5.70 18.19
C ASP A 393 -7.87 -4.75 17.10
N ILE A 394 -7.85 -5.20 15.84
CA ILE A 394 -8.21 -4.35 14.69
C ILE A 394 -9.68 -3.88 14.74
N SER A 395 -10.60 -4.68 15.30
CA SER A 395 -12.02 -4.31 15.43
C SER A 395 -12.22 -3.21 16.47
N THR A 396 -11.55 -3.34 17.62
CA THR A 396 -11.50 -2.33 18.68
C THR A 396 -10.88 -1.03 18.16
N LEU A 397 -9.79 -1.13 17.39
CA LEU A 397 -9.12 0.02 16.78
C LEU A 397 -10.03 0.78 15.80
N ILE A 398 -10.75 0.07 14.92
CA ILE A 398 -11.75 0.67 14.01
C ILE A 398 -12.81 1.45 14.80
N LYS A 399 -13.40 0.83 15.84
CA LYS A 399 -14.44 1.47 16.66
C LYS A 399 -13.93 2.77 17.29
N ASN A 400 -12.70 2.77 17.80
CA ASN A 400 -12.08 3.94 18.42
C ASN A 400 -11.81 5.05 17.40
N ILE A 401 -11.30 4.72 16.21
CA ILE A 401 -11.06 5.73 15.15
C ILE A 401 -12.38 6.31 14.64
N ILE A 402 -13.40 5.49 14.41
CA ILE A 402 -14.75 5.97 14.02
C ILE A 402 -15.30 6.93 15.07
N LYS A 403 -15.13 6.61 16.36
CA LYS A 403 -15.54 7.50 17.46
C LYS A 403 -14.80 8.84 17.40
N ILE A 404 -13.47 8.82 17.22
CA ILE A 404 -12.66 10.04 17.07
C ILE A 404 -13.14 10.86 15.85
N ASN A 405 -13.40 10.20 14.73
CA ASN A 405 -13.85 10.84 13.49
C ASN A 405 -15.22 11.52 13.67
N ARG A 406 -16.19 10.81 14.28
CA ARG A 406 -17.52 11.36 14.60
C ARG A 406 -17.44 12.58 15.51
N LEU A 407 -16.61 12.53 16.55
CA LEU A 407 -16.38 13.66 17.45
C LEU A 407 -15.79 14.85 16.70
N ASN A 408 -14.88 14.63 15.74
CA ASN A 408 -14.31 15.70 14.93
C ASN A 408 -15.37 16.41 14.08
N TYR A 409 -16.21 15.67 13.35
CA TYR A 409 -17.29 16.24 12.54
C TYR A 409 -18.34 17.01 13.37
N GLN A 410 -18.71 16.48 14.54
CA GLN A 410 -19.64 17.14 15.44
C GLN A 410 -19.06 18.45 15.99
N ASN A 411 -17.77 18.43 16.36
CA ASN A 411 -17.08 19.60 16.87
C ASN A 411 -16.85 20.67 15.81
N GLU A 412 -16.61 20.32 14.54
CA GLU A 412 -16.49 21.29 13.44
C GLU A 412 -17.84 21.92 13.06
N SER A 413 -18.93 21.16 13.03
CA SER A 413 -20.28 21.71 12.85
C SER A 413 -20.62 22.72 13.97
N ASN A 414 -20.18 22.42 15.20
CA ASN A 414 -20.33 23.31 16.33
C ASN A 414 -19.35 24.49 16.30
N ARG A 415 -18.09 24.31 15.85
CA ARG A 415 -17.12 25.41 15.67
C ARG A 415 -17.57 26.35 14.57
N HIS A 416 -17.99 25.87 13.41
CA HIS A 416 -18.55 26.74 12.36
C HIS A 416 -19.79 27.51 12.83
N LYS A 417 -20.66 26.91 13.66
CA LYS A 417 -21.76 27.65 14.30
C LYS A 417 -21.26 28.69 15.31
N ARG A 418 -20.23 28.35 16.09
CA ARG A 418 -19.65 29.19 17.14
C ARG A 418 -18.82 30.34 16.57
N ASP A 419 -17.98 30.08 15.58
CA ASP A 419 -17.17 31.05 14.85
C ASP A 419 -18.07 32.00 14.05
N LYS A 420 -19.11 31.49 13.40
CA LYS A 420 -20.12 32.35 12.73
C LYS A 420 -20.91 33.18 13.73
N SER A 421 -21.15 32.68 14.94
CA SER A 421 -21.77 33.42 16.05
C SER A 421 -20.83 34.46 16.67
N ILE A 422 -19.54 34.15 16.81
CA ILE A 422 -18.49 35.04 17.31
C ILE A 422 -18.22 36.14 16.29
N ILE A 423 -18.06 35.81 15.00
CA ILE A 423 -17.94 36.77 13.90
C ILE A 423 -19.19 37.64 13.83
N LYS A 424 -20.40 37.08 13.95
CA LYS A 424 -21.64 37.86 13.99
C LYS A 424 -21.72 38.78 15.21
N LYS A 425 -21.24 38.35 16.38
CA LYS A 425 -21.14 39.18 17.60
C LYS A 425 -20.06 40.26 17.48
N LEU A 426 -18.92 39.97 16.86
CA LEU A 426 -17.85 40.92 16.60
C LEU A 426 -18.28 41.97 15.59
N LEU A 427 -18.89 41.56 14.47
CA LEU A 427 -19.47 42.47 13.47
C LEU A 427 -20.60 43.33 14.06
N GLY A 428 -21.44 42.76 14.94
CA GLY A 428 -22.48 43.51 15.66
C GLY A 428 -21.94 44.51 16.69
N LYS A 429 -20.75 44.28 17.25
CA LYS A 429 -20.07 45.22 18.17
C LYS A 429 -19.28 46.30 17.44
N ILE A 430 -18.81 46.03 16.22
CA ILE A 430 -17.94 46.93 15.46
C ILE A 430 -18.74 47.97 14.64
N GLY A 431 -20.07 47.82 14.51
CA GLY A 431 -20.92 48.90 13.96
C GLY A 431 -20.56 49.34 12.54
N LEU A 432 -19.93 48.47 11.74
CA LEU A 432 -19.57 48.79 10.36
C LEU A 432 -20.73 48.42 9.43
N SER A 433 -21.45 49.47 9.00
CA SER A 433 -22.18 49.45 7.76
C SER A 433 -21.24 49.07 6.62
N LYS A 434 -21.78 48.30 5.67
CA LYS A 434 -21.10 47.74 4.49
C LYS A 434 -20.08 48.72 3.87
N SER A 435 -18.80 48.39 3.94
CA SER A 435 -17.85 48.68 2.87
C SER A 435 -16.68 47.71 2.96
N GLY A 436 -16.27 47.17 1.82
CA GLY A 436 -15.31 46.08 1.73
C GLY A 436 -13.88 46.51 2.02
N THR A 437 -13.14 45.67 2.75
CA THR A 437 -11.68 45.64 2.71
C THR A 437 -11.19 44.25 3.16
N ASN A 438 -10.30 43.67 2.35
CA ASN A 438 -9.53 42.47 2.64
C ASN A 438 -8.62 42.70 3.85
N ILE A 439 -8.74 41.87 4.89
CA ILE A 439 -7.74 41.78 5.96
C ILE A 439 -7.10 40.40 5.86
N ILE A 440 -5.89 40.38 5.31
CA ILE A 440 -4.96 39.27 5.31
C ILE A 440 -4.37 39.18 6.72
N SER A 441 -4.66 38.10 7.45
CA SER A 441 -3.94 37.78 8.69
C SER A 441 -2.66 37.04 8.35
N LYS A 442 -1.53 37.74 8.41
CA LYS A 442 -0.19 37.13 8.51
C LYS A 442 -0.01 36.62 9.94
N THR A 443 0.10 35.31 10.12
CA THR A 443 0.71 34.70 11.31
C THR A 443 2.12 34.26 10.94
N ASN A 444 3.11 34.80 11.65
CA ASN A 444 4.51 34.39 11.55
C ASN A 444 4.64 32.98 12.13
N GLU A 445 4.85 31.99 11.26
CA GLU A 445 5.40 30.70 11.66
C GLU A 445 6.91 30.70 11.42
N ILE A 446 7.65 30.26 12.43
CA ILE A 446 9.09 30.12 12.40
C ILE A 446 9.42 29.01 11.40
N ASN A 447 10.06 29.40 10.29
CA ASN A 447 10.56 28.50 9.26
C ASN A 447 11.76 27.73 9.82
N ILE A 448 11.57 26.46 10.17
CA ILE A 448 12.67 25.51 10.37
C ILE A 448 12.55 24.46 9.26
N PHE A 449 12.88 24.87 8.04
CA PHE A 449 13.19 23.96 6.94
C PHE A 449 14.62 24.28 6.52
N GLU A 450 15.58 23.71 7.24
CA GLU A 450 16.89 23.48 6.65
C GLU A 450 16.78 22.32 5.67
N THR A 451 17.35 22.57 4.51
CA THR A 451 17.39 21.78 3.30
C THR A 451 17.99 20.40 3.56
N TYR A 452 17.17 19.35 3.59
CA TYR A 452 17.67 17.97 3.56
C TYR A 452 17.85 17.51 2.12
N SER A 453 19.04 17.77 1.57
CA SER A 453 19.53 17.20 0.32
C SER A 453 20.04 15.77 0.52
N ASP A 454 19.59 14.85 -0.33
CA ASP A 454 20.24 13.62 -0.82
C ASP A 454 20.80 12.53 0.12
N SER A 455 20.82 12.67 1.45
CA SER A 455 21.36 11.62 2.34
C SER A 455 20.31 10.70 3.00
N THR A 456 19.01 10.99 2.89
CA THR A 456 17.94 10.38 3.72
C THR A 456 17.33 9.08 3.19
N SER A 457 17.78 8.55 2.04
CA SER A 457 17.14 7.37 1.41
C SER A 457 17.40 6.04 2.13
N ARG A 458 18.46 5.94 2.95
CA ARG A 458 18.88 4.65 3.57
C ARG A 458 17.95 4.14 4.67
N LEU A 459 17.29 5.01 5.44
CA LEU A 459 16.56 4.59 6.65
C LEU A 459 15.13 4.10 6.39
N PHE A 460 14.64 4.31 5.17
CA PHE A 460 13.20 4.23 4.89
C PHE A 460 12.82 3.20 3.84
N THR A 461 13.77 2.35 3.49
CA THR A 461 13.57 1.19 2.64
C THR A 461 13.50 -0.05 3.50
N SER A 462 12.66 -1.00 3.09
CA SER A 462 12.57 -2.30 3.75
C SER A 462 13.84 -3.10 3.49
N LYS A 463 14.41 -3.69 4.55
CA LYS A 463 15.67 -4.43 4.48
C LYS A 463 15.59 -5.70 5.31
N LEU A 464 16.58 -6.56 5.10
CA LEU A 464 16.82 -7.75 5.90
C LEU A 464 17.69 -7.41 7.13
N TYR A 465 17.26 -7.86 8.30
CA TYR A 465 17.98 -7.72 9.57
C TYR A 465 18.18 -9.07 10.23
N GLN A 466 19.27 -9.19 10.99
CA GLN A 466 19.54 -10.33 11.84
C GLN A 466 20.12 -9.84 13.17
N PHE A 467 19.28 -9.83 14.21
CA PHE A 467 19.68 -9.48 15.56
C PHE A 467 19.94 -10.76 16.36
N LYS A 468 21.07 -10.82 17.08
CA LYS A 468 21.42 -11.96 17.95
C LYS A 468 21.10 -11.63 19.40
N ASN A 469 20.36 -12.51 20.07
CA ASN A 469 20.03 -12.45 21.50
C ASN A 469 19.54 -11.06 22.01
N PRO A 470 18.58 -10.41 21.33
CA PRO A 470 18.02 -9.14 21.80
C PRO A 470 17.29 -9.30 23.15
N PRO A 471 17.29 -8.27 24.03
CA PRO A 471 16.57 -8.32 25.29
C PRO A 471 15.05 -8.37 25.09
N GLU A 472 14.32 -8.67 26.17
CA GLU A 472 12.86 -8.58 26.13
C GLU A 472 12.40 -7.12 25.97
N PRO A 473 11.44 -6.84 25.08
CA PRO A 473 10.89 -5.51 24.90
C PRO A 473 10.29 -4.94 26.18
N LYS A 474 10.59 -3.67 26.46
CA LYS A 474 9.94 -2.89 27.53
C LYS A 474 9.38 -1.58 27.00
N ASN A 475 8.41 -1.01 27.71
CA ASN A 475 8.07 0.41 27.54
C ASN A 475 9.09 1.25 28.33
N ALA A 476 9.33 2.49 27.90
CA ALA A 476 10.13 3.42 28.69
C ALA A 476 9.49 3.59 30.08
N THR A 477 10.29 3.46 31.14
CA THR A 477 9.89 3.90 32.48
C THR A 477 9.91 5.42 32.53
N GLU A 478 9.05 6.07 33.33
CA GLU A 478 8.91 7.54 33.43
C GLU A 478 10.23 8.30 33.78
N VAL A 479 11.32 7.58 34.06
CA VAL A 479 12.67 8.09 34.35
C VAL A 479 13.61 8.07 33.12
N GLU A 480 13.18 7.47 32.00
CA GLU A 480 13.94 7.35 30.74
C GLU A 480 13.31 8.21 29.60
N ASP A 481 12.64 9.31 29.94
CA ASP A 481 12.33 10.37 28.96
C ASP A 481 13.65 11.10 28.61
N PHE A 482 14.44 10.48 27.74
CA PHE A 482 15.69 11.03 27.23
C PHE A 482 15.38 12.26 26.35
N ASP A 483 15.50 13.44 26.97
CA ASP A 483 15.49 14.73 26.29
C ASP A 483 16.70 14.81 25.33
N ASN A 484 16.44 14.57 24.04
CA ASN A 484 17.32 15.03 22.96
C ASN A 484 17.13 16.54 22.76
N GLU A 485 17.70 17.35 23.66
CA GLU A 485 18.04 18.74 23.34
C GLU A 485 19.35 18.76 22.54
N SER A 486 19.24 18.62 21.23
CA SER A 486 20.27 19.15 20.32
C SER A 486 19.70 20.39 19.63
N ASN A 487 19.83 21.55 20.30
CA ASN A 487 20.49 22.71 19.71
C ASN A 487 20.56 23.92 20.69
N ASN A 488 21.78 24.45 20.78
CA ASN A 488 22.24 25.71 21.38
C ASN A 488 22.47 25.74 22.91
N ASN A 489 23.60 25.17 23.34
CA ASN A 489 24.66 25.95 24.02
C ASN A 489 25.96 25.13 24.12
N THR A 490 27.02 25.67 23.51
CA THR A 490 28.40 25.22 23.69
C THR A 490 28.80 25.24 25.17
N SER A 491 29.59 24.23 25.56
CA SER A 491 30.16 23.97 26.89
C SER A 491 29.27 23.24 27.92
N LYS A 492 28.86 22.00 27.61
CA LYS A 492 28.65 20.91 28.61
C LYS A 492 28.51 19.49 28.04
N SER A 493 28.92 19.22 26.79
CA SER A 493 28.62 17.96 26.10
C SER A 493 29.59 16.79 26.34
N SER A 494 30.53 16.87 27.30
CA SER A 494 31.50 15.77 27.50
C SER A 494 31.04 14.68 28.48
N ASP A 495 30.00 14.93 29.28
CA ASP A 495 29.62 14.01 30.37
C ASP A 495 28.33 13.23 30.11
N MET A 496 27.41 13.72 29.27
CA MET A 496 26.19 12.96 28.89
C MET A 496 26.44 11.88 27.84
N LEU A 497 27.38 12.07 26.91
CA LEU A 497 27.78 11.03 25.94
C LEU A 497 28.46 9.82 26.62
N LYS A 498 29.01 9.98 27.83
CA LYS A 498 29.68 8.91 28.56
C LYS A 498 28.72 7.92 29.20
N ASP A 499 27.53 8.35 29.61
CA ASP A 499 26.57 7.47 30.30
C ASP A 499 25.71 6.66 29.33
N ASP A 500 25.29 7.25 28.20
CA ASP A 500 24.71 6.51 27.07
C ASP A 500 25.69 5.46 26.53
N SER A 501 26.97 5.85 26.37
CA SER A 501 28.05 4.95 25.97
C SER A 501 28.28 3.82 26.96
N LYS A 502 28.09 4.02 28.27
CA LYS A 502 28.30 2.99 29.31
C LYS A 502 27.18 1.96 29.35
N ILE A 503 25.93 2.38 29.16
CA ILE A 503 24.79 1.47 29.11
C ILE A 503 24.86 0.64 27.81
N LEU A 504 25.11 1.31 26.67
CA LEU A 504 25.35 0.61 25.40
C LEU A 504 26.58 -0.29 25.45
N SER A 505 27.69 0.14 26.06
CA SER A 505 28.90 -0.70 26.15
C SER A 505 28.67 -1.96 26.99
N LYS A 506 27.94 -1.87 28.11
CA LYS A 506 27.57 -3.04 28.92
C LYS A 506 26.65 -4.02 28.19
N ILE A 507 25.76 -3.50 27.35
CA ILE A 507 24.86 -4.33 26.53
C ILE A 507 25.65 -4.98 25.39
N LEU A 508 26.54 -4.25 24.73
CA LEU A 508 27.43 -4.72 23.67
C LEU A 508 28.43 -5.78 24.16
N GLU A 509 28.98 -5.63 25.38
CA GLU A 509 29.90 -6.60 26.00
C GLU A 509 29.25 -7.98 26.24
N ASN A 510 27.93 -8.02 26.42
CA ASN A 510 27.18 -9.28 26.60
C ASN A 510 26.81 -9.97 25.28
N MET A 511 27.15 -9.39 24.13
CA MET A 511 26.84 -9.92 22.80
C MET A 511 28.13 -10.25 22.04
N GLN A 512 28.31 -11.51 21.61
CA GLN A 512 29.39 -11.87 20.69
C GLN A 512 29.14 -11.26 19.30
N ILE A 513 29.88 -10.20 18.97
CA ILE A 513 29.81 -9.49 17.69
C ILE A 513 30.67 -10.23 16.65
N ASN A 514 30.05 -10.73 15.58
CA ASN A 514 30.70 -10.96 14.29
C ASN A 514 30.05 -10.03 13.27
N SER A 515 30.70 -8.92 12.94
CA SER A 515 30.33 -8.05 11.83
C SER A 515 31.03 -8.53 10.56
N ASN A 516 30.51 -9.57 9.92
CA ASN A 516 30.89 -9.88 8.54
C ASN A 516 29.85 -9.25 7.61
N ASN A 517 30.18 -8.08 7.06
CA ASN A 517 29.55 -7.58 5.85
C ASN A 517 29.85 -8.60 4.74
N VAL A 518 28.86 -9.39 4.34
CA VAL A 518 28.96 -10.18 3.10
C VAL A 518 28.77 -9.21 1.94
N SER A 519 29.89 -8.74 1.40
CA SER A 519 29.95 -8.05 0.11
C SER A 519 29.64 -9.09 -0.98
N TYR A 520 28.49 -8.96 -1.63
CA TYR A 520 28.32 -9.52 -2.96
C TYR A 520 29.11 -8.61 -3.92
N LYS A 521 30.05 -9.21 -4.66
CA LYS A 521 30.87 -8.53 -5.66
C LYS A 521 29.96 -8.10 -6.83
N GLU A 522 29.88 -6.80 -7.07
CA GLU A 522 29.39 -6.22 -8.32
C GLU A 522 30.50 -6.33 -9.37
N GLU A 523 30.40 -7.27 -10.31
CA GLU A 523 31.16 -7.19 -11.56
C GLU A 523 30.35 -6.36 -12.57
N THR A 524 30.83 -5.14 -12.80
CA THR A 524 30.30 -4.21 -13.79
C THR A 524 30.97 -4.46 -15.14
N THR A 525 30.30 -5.16 -16.05
CA THR A 525 30.72 -5.23 -17.45
C THR A 525 30.26 -3.97 -18.18
N ILE A 526 31.18 -3.02 -18.35
CA ILE A 526 30.98 -1.82 -19.18
C ILE A 526 31.08 -2.25 -20.66
N GLN A 527 29.95 -2.37 -21.36
CA GLN A 527 29.91 -2.38 -22.82
C GLN A 527 29.93 -0.93 -23.34
N GLN A 528 31.10 -0.48 -23.79
CA GLN A 528 31.24 0.76 -24.57
C GLN A 528 30.92 0.46 -26.04
N VAL A 529 29.75 0.93 -26.50
CA VAL A 529 29.49 1.13 -27.93
C VAL A 529 30.15 2.44 -28.33
N LYS A 530 31.25 2.37 -29.10
CA LYS A 530 31.78 3.51 -29.85
C LYS A 530 31.67 3.25 -31.36
N LYS A 531 31.03 4.24 -31.98
CA LYS A 531 30.82 4.47 -33.41
C LYS A 531 32.03 4.12 -34.30
N HIS A 532 31.70 3.58 -35.46
CA HIS A 532 32.51 3.56 -36.68
C HIS A 532 33.24 4.88 -36.94
N ASN A 533 34.51 4.76 -37.34
CA ASN A 533 35.08 5.51 -38.45
C ASN A 533 36.01 4.56 -39.22
N ILE A 534 35.92 4.69 -40.54
CA ILE A 534 36.64 3.99 -41.60
C ILE A 534 38.08 4.53 -41.67
N ASP A 535 39.07 3.67 -41.92
CA ASP A 535 40.09 3.83 -42.97
C ASP A 535 41.06 2.63 -42.98
N ASP A 536 41.55 2.35 -44.18
CA ASP A 536 42.18 1.14 -44.70
C ASP A 536 43.55 0.74 -44.10
N ILE A 537 43.91 -0.55 -44.24
CA ILE A 537 45.10 -1.08 -44.98
C ILE A 537 45.43 -2.52 -44.51
N ASP A 538 45.26 -3.45 -45.45
CA ASP A 538 46.05 -4.63 -45.88
C ASP A 538 46.79 -5.61 -44.93
N ASP A 539 46.76 -6.85 -45.47
CA ASP A 539 47.71 -7.97 -45.44
C ASP A 539 47.56 -9.13 -44.42
N ASP A 540 47.08 -10.25 -44.98
CA ASP A 540 47.65 -11.62 -44.97
C ASP A 540 48.18 -12.23 -43.66
N GLU A 541 47.57 -13.35 -43.23
CA GLU A 541 48.16 -14.70 -43.41
C GLU A 541 47.26 -15.80 -42.81
N MET A 542 47.05 -16.85 -43.62
CA MET A 542 46.59 -18.18 -43.23
C MET A 542 47.54 -18.81 -42.19
N TYR A 543 47.01 -19.59 -41.24
CA TYR A 543 47.45 -20.97 -41.00
C TYR A 543 46.35 -21.81 -40.34
N ASP A 544 46.36 -23.07 -40.75
CA ASP A 544 45.37 -24.12 -40.62
C ASP A 544 45.77 -25.15 -39.55
N THR A 545 44.82 -26.02 -39.18
CA THR A 545 44.94 -27.32 -38.49
C THR A 545 45.16 -27.29 -36.96
N SER A 546 44.59 -28.17 -36.12
CA SER A 546 44.08 -29.54 -36.32
C SER A 546 43.20 -30.01 -35.13
N ASN A 547 42.14 -30.76 -35.45
CA ASN A 547 41.62 -32.01 -34.84
C ASN A 547 41.73 -32.28 -33.32
N PHE A 548 40.61 -32.68 -32.72
CA PHE A 548 40.41 -34.07 -32.24
C PHE A 548 38.91 -34.40 -32.11
N HIS A 549 38.49 -35.42 -32.89
CA HIS A 549 37.26 -36.19 -32.72
C HIS A 549 37.44 -37.20 -31.58
N SER A 550 36.34 -37.54 -30.90
CA SER A 550 35.97 -38.95 -30.67
C SER A 550 34.47 -39.06 -30.41
N GLU A 551 33.81 -39.68 -31.39
CA GLU A 551 32.47 -40.27 -31.33
C GLU A 551 32.47 -41.49 -30.40
N GLU A 552 31.32 -41.78 -29.79
CA GLU A 552 30.79 -43.14 -29.68
C GLU A 552 29.26 -43.06 -29.76
N GLN A 553 28.72 -43.63 -30.84
CA GLN A 553 27.32 -44.01 -31.02
C GLN A 553 27.18 -45.50 -30.65
N ASP A 554 25.97 -45.90 -30.25
CA ASP A 554 25.28 -47.15 -30.61
C ASP A 554 23.86 -47.04 -29.99
N GLU A 555 22.82 -46.70 -30.76
CA GLU A 555 21.98 -47.51 -31.67
C GLU A 555 20.78 -48.23 -31.00
N PHE A 556 19.58 -47.85 -31.49
CA PHE A 556 18.31 -48.59 -31.72
C PHE A 556 17.68 -49.40 -30.55
N GLU A 557 16.36 -49.43 -30.32
CA GLU A 557 15.29 -49.71 -31.29
C GLU A 557 13.90 -49.45 -30.65
N ILE A 558 12.93 -49.01 -31.45
CA ILE A 558 11.48 -48.98 -31.16
C ILE A 558 10.88 -50.33 -31.58
N PRO A 559 9.79 -50.80 -30.96
CA PRO A 559 8.63 -51.12 -31.82
C PRO A 559 7.30 -50.54 -31.31
N ASN A 560 6.53 -50.03 -32.26
CA ASN A 560 5.08 -49.86 -32.20
C ASN A 560 4.38 -51.23 -32.04
N ASP A 561 3.25 -51.28 -31.34
CA ASP A 561 1.92 -51.42 -31.98
C ASP A 561 0.81 -51.78 -30.96
N GLY A 562 -0.35 -51.15 -31.15
CA GLY A 562 -1.68 -51.77 -31.03
C GLY A 562 -2.33 -51.91 -29.65
N PHE A 563 -3.23 -50.99 -29.30
CA PHE A 563 -4.69 -51.15 -29.37
C PHE A 563 -5.42 -49.90 -28.85
#